data_AF-A0A6G3XRA6-F1
#
_entry.id   AF-A0A6G3XRA6-F1
#
_cell.length_a   1.000
_cell.length_b   1.000
_cell.length_c   1.000
_cell.angle_alpha   90.00
_cell.angle_beta   90.00
_cell.angle_gamma   90.00
#
_symmetry.space_group_name_H-M   'P 1'
#
loop_
_entity.id
_entity.type
_entity.pdbx_description
1 polymer ?
#
loop_
_entity_poly.entity_id
_entity_poly.type
_entity_poly.pdbx_seq_one_letter_code
_entity_poly.pdbx_strand_id
1 'polypeptide(L)'
;MEDHRDDVVVVAAGYSREMESFLSSNPGLASRFSRTVEFENYSVPDLVAIMESMCTQHQYELGEGTDQALAAHFGAMDRDAGFGNGRAARGVFEE
;
A
#
# COMPACT_ATOMS: atom_id res chain seq x y z
N MET A 1 -9.14 21.43 14.68
CA MET A 1 -7.71 21.09 14.64
C MET A 1 -6.90 22.10 15.42
N GLU A 2 -7.00 23.39 15.09
CA GLU A 2 -6.15 24.41 15.70
C GLU A 2 -6.50 24.70 17.16
N ASP A 3 -7.79 24.74 17.49
CA ASP A 3 -8.27 24.94 18.88
C ASP A 3 -7.93 23.79 19.84
N HIS A 4 -7.56 22.61 19.30
CA HIS A 4 -7.28 21.39 20.05
C HIS A 4 -5.96 20.73 19.62
N ARG A 5 -4.98 21.55 19.18
CA ARG A 5 -3.72 21.06 18.60
C ARG A 5 -2.89 20.18 19.54
N ASP A 6 -3.06 20.34 20.85
CA ASP A 6 -2.33 19.60 21.88
C ASP A 6 -3.09 18.32 22.31
N ASP A 7 -4.36 18.17 21.91
CA ASP A 7 -5.24 17.07 22.32
C ASP A 7 -5.58 16.09 21.18
N VAL A 8 -5.36 16.47 19.91
CA VAL A 8 -5.81 15.71 18.74
C VAL A 8 -4.74 15.62 17.66
N VAL A 9 -4.53 14.41 17.14
CA VAL A 9 -3.77 14.15 15.92
C VAL A 9 -4.75 13.81 14.78
N VAL A 10 -4.56 14.42 13.62
CA VAL A 10 -5.34 14.12 12.42
C VAL A 10 -4.45 13.49 11.36
N VAL A 11 -4.89 12.35 10.84
CA VAL A 11 -4.26 11.65 9.72
C VAL A 11 -5.26 11.62 8.57
N ALA A 12 -4.88 12.18 7.42
CA ALA A 12 -5.61 12.05 6.17
C ALA A 12 -4.86 11.05 5.27
N ALA A 13 -5.60 10.17 4.59
CA ALA A 13 -5.03 9.15 3.72
C ALA A 13 -5.88 9.03 2.46
N GLY A 14 -5.20 8.85 1.32
CA GLY A 14 -5.78 8.75 0.00
C GLY A 14 -4.68 8.58 -1.04
N TYR A 15 -5.07 8.41 -2.30
CA TYR A 15 -4.15 8.35 -3.42
C TYR A 15 -3.40 9.68 -3.61
N SER A 16 -2.15 9.64 -4.08
CA SER A 16 -1.26 10.81 -4.09
C SER A 16 -1.88 12.03 -4.80
N ARG A 17 -2.48 11.84 -5.98
CA ARG A 17 -3.09 12.95 -6.76
C ARG A 17 -4.31 13.56 -6.06
N GLU A 18 -5.13 12.72 -5.46
CA GLU A 18 -6.32 13.11 -4.71
C GLU A 18 -5.91 13.86 -3.44
N MET A 19 -4.82 13.45 -2.79
CA MET A 19 -4.25 14.14 -1.63
C MET A 19 -3.62 15.49 -2.02
N GLU A 20 -2.95 15.60 -3.16
CA GLU A 20 -2.46 16.87 -3.70
C GLU A 20 -3.61 17.85 -3.98
N SER A 21 -4.68 17.36 -4.62
CA SER A 21 -5.90 18.13 -4.86
C SER A 21 -6.58 18.56 -3.54
N PHE A 22 -6.68 17.64 -2.58
CA PHE A 22 -7.21 17.92 -1.25
C PHE A 22 -6.41 19.01 -0.54
N LEU A 23 -5.08 18.91 -0.48
CA LEU A 23 -4.23 19.89 0.20
C LEU A 23 -4.25 21.26 -0.48
N SER A 24 -4.36 21.29 -1.81
CA SER A 24 -4.41 22.53 -2.59
C SER A 24 -5.78 23.22 -2.59
N SER A 25 -6.83 22.56 -2.10
CA SER A 25 -8.20 23.12 -2.04
C SER A 25 -8.31 24.41 -1.22
N ASN A 26 -7.45 24.58 -0.20
CA ASN A 26 -7.36 25.79 0.61
C ASN A 26 -5.93 25.96 1.16
N PRO A 27 -5.27 27.11 0.99
CA PRO A 27 -3.91 27.35 1.51
C PRO A 27 -3.72 27.06 3.00
N GLY A 28 -4.75 27.30 3.82
CA GLY A 28 -4.72 26.99 5.25
C GLY A 28 -4.75 25.49 5.54
N LEU A 29 -5.29 24.67 4.65
CA LEU A 29 -5.32 23.22 4.86
C LEU A 29 -3.93 22.63 4.69
N ALA A 30 -3.21 22.99 3.62
CA ALA A 30 -1.83 22.56 3.39
C ALA A 30 -0.91 22.90 4.57
N SER A 31 -1.03 24.09 5.17
CA SER A 31 -0.18 24.49 6.29
C SER A 31 -0.45 23.71 7.59
N ARG A 32 -1.61 23.06 7.72
CA ARG A 32 -1.99 22.26 8.90
C ARG A 32 -1.47 20.82 8.83
N PHE A 33 -1.03 20.34 7.67
CA PHE A 33 -0.38 19.04 7.51
C PHE A 33 1.14 19.22 7.40
N SER A 34 1.82 19.19 8.54
CA SER A 34 3.28 19.42 8.62
C SER A 34 4.13 18.23 8.18
N ARG A 35 3.51 17.06 7.94
CA ARG A 35 4.20 15.83 7.55
C ARG A 35 3.37 15.07 6.52
N THR A 36 4.02 14.74 5.41
CA THR A 36 3.50 13.86 4.38
C THR A 36 4.34 12.59 4.36
N VAL A 37 3.69 11.44 4.26
CA VAL A 37 4.34 10.15 4.07
C VAL A 37 3.72 9.53 2.83
N GLU A 38 4.55 9.30 1.82
CA GLU A 38 4.15 8.62 0.59
C GLU A 38 4.46 7.13 0.73
N PHE A 39 3.50 6.30 0.32
CA PHE A 39 3.63 4.85 0.32
C PHE A 39 3.74 4.39 -1.12
N GLU A 40 4.93 3.96 -1.52
CA GLU A 40 5.16 3.39 -2.84
C GLU A 40 4.51 2.02 -2.99
N ASN A 41 4.21 1.65 -4.22
CA ASN A 41 3.75 0.30 -4.53
C ASN A 41 4.82 -0.74 -4.20
N TYR A 42 4.41 -1.90 -3.71
CA TYR A 42 5.31 -3.03 -3.48
C TYR A 42 5.98 -3.48 -4.79
N SER A 43 7.27 -3.78 -4.71
CA SER A 43 7.99 -4.42 -5.81
C SER A 43 7.49 -5.86 -6.02
N VAL A 44 7.80 -6.48 -7.17
CA VAL A 44 7.50 -7.92 -7.37
C VAL A 44 8.08 -8.78 -6.22
N PRO A 45 9.37 -8.61 -5.84
CA PRO A 45 9.93 -9.33 -4.68
C PRO A 45 9.15 -9.11 -3.38
N ASP A 46 8.70 -7.89 -3.10
CA ASP A 46 7.93 -7.61 -1.87
C ASP A 46 6.59 -8.35 -1.87
N LEU A 47 5.90 -8.44 -3.02
CA LEU A 47 4.65 -9.18 -3.14
C LEU A 47 4.85 -10.69 -2.95
N VAL A 48 5.96 -11.23 -3.47
CA VAL A 48 6.35 -12.64 -3.22
C VAL A 48 6.65 -12.86 -1.73
N ALA A 49 7.37 -11.96 -1.08
CA ALA A 49 7.64 -12.05 0.36
C ALA A 49 6.36 -11.97 1.21
N ILE A 50 5.38 -11.17 0.80
CA ILE A 50 4.06 -11.12 1.45
C ILE A 50 3.33 -12.47 1.31
N MET A 51 3.36 -13.08 0.11
CA MET A 51 2.81 -14.43 -0.10
C MET A 51 3.49 -15.47 0.79
N GLU A 52 4.82 -15.48 0.83
CA GLU A 52 5.59 -16.39 1.70
C GLU A 52 5.24 -16.23 3.18
N SER A 53 5.06 -14.99 3.63
CA SER A 53 4.62 -14.69 4.99
C SER A 53 3.22 -15.23 5.28
N MET A 54 2.29 -15.12 4.32
CA MET A 54 0.94 -15.68 4.45
C MET A 54 0.98 -17.23 4.48
N CYS A 55 1.75 -17.85 3.58
CA CYS A 55 1.96 -19.30 3.58
C CYS A 55 2.48 -19.78 4.94
N THR A 56 3.53 -19.14 5.47
CA THR A 56 4.11 -19.47 6.77
C THR A 56 3.08 -19.35 7.90
N GLN A 57 2.31 -18.26 7.92
CA GLN A 57 1.25 -18.04 8.93
C GLN A 57 0.16 -19.11 8.88
N HIS A 58 -0.14 -19.64 7.70
CA HIS A 58 -1.16 -20.66 7.46
C HIS A 58 -0.62 -22.09 7.37
N GLN A 59 0.66 -22.30 7.69
CA GLN A 59 1.33 -23.62 7.66
C GLN A 59 1.37 -24.26 6.26
N TYR A 60 1.44 -23.42 5.22
CA TYR A 60 1.74 -23.83 3.86
C TYR A 60 3.23 -23.64 3.54
N GLU A 61 3.75 -24.50 2.67
CA GLU A 61 5.08 -24.38 2.08
C GLU A 61 4.94 -24.15 0.58
N LEU A 62 5.74 -23.25 0.03
CA LEU A 62 5.82 -23.06 -1.42
C LEU A 62 6.58 -24.24 -2.03
N GLY A 63 5.96 -24.90 -3.01
CA GLY A 63 6.63 -25.94 -3.79
C GLY A 63 7.76 -25.36 -4.66
N GLU A 64 8.68 -26.22 -5.08
CA GLU A 64 9.80 -25.83 -5.95
C GLU A 64 9.32 -25.08 -7.21
N GLY A 65 9.90 -23.90 -7.47
CA GLY A 65 9.57 -23.04 -8.61
C GLY A 65 8.29 -22.20 -8.46
N THR A 66 7.57 -22.31 -7.33
CA THR A 66 6.35 -21.52 -7.10
C THR A 66 6.66 -20.04 -6.92
N ASP A 67 7.79 -19.72 -6.30
CA ASP A 67 8.32 -18.36 -6.17
C ASP A 67 8.49 -17.67 -7.53
N GLN A 68 9.02 -18.39 -8.52
CA GLN A 68 9.22 -17.89 -9.89
C GLN A 68 7.89 -17.70 -10.61
N ALA A 69 6.94 -18.62 -10.42
CA ALA A 69 5.60 -18.51 -10.96
C ALA A 69 4.86 -17.29 -10.37
N LEU A 70 4.96 -17.08 -9.05
CA LEU A 70 4.42 -15.90 -8.37
C LEU A 70 5.06 -14.61 -8.88
N ALA A 71 6.39 -14.58 -9.04
CA ALA A 71 7.09 -13.41 -9.56
C ALA A 71 6.65 -13.06 -10.99
N ALA A 72 6.48 -14.07 -11.86
CA ALA A 72 5.95 -13.86 -13.21
C ALA A 72 4.50 -13.36 -13.18
N HIS A 73 3.66 -13.92 -12.31
CA HIS A 73 2.27 -13.52 -12.15
C HIS A 73 2.14 -12.07 -11.67
N PHE A 74 2.82 -11.69 -10.57
CA PHE A 74 2.84 -10.31 -10.08
C PHE A 74 3.53 -9.32 -11.01
N GLY A 75 4.45 -9.80 -11.85
CA GLY A 75 5.10 -9.00 -12.89
C GLY A 75 4.19 -8.68 -14.07
N ALA A 76 3.18 -9.51 -14.32
CA ALA A 76 2.20 -9.30 -15.40
C ALA A 76 0.98 -8.45 -14.99
N MET A 77 0.83 -8.14 -13.70
CA MET A 77 -0.27 -7.28 -13.22
C MET A 77 -0.06 -5.82 -13.57
N ASP A 78 -1.14 -5.11 -13.93
CA ASP A 78 -1.14 -3.67 -14.13
C ASP A 78 -0.88 -2.95 -12.80
N ARG A 79 0.19 -2.15 -12.75
CA ARG A 79 0.65 -1.41 -11.56
C ARG A 79 0.23 0.06 -11.61
N ASP A 80 -1.06 0.30 -11.83
CA ASP A 80 -1.58 1.66 -11.84
C ASP A 80 -1.70 2.26 -10.42
N ALA A 81 -2.16 3.51 -10.34
CA ALA A 81 -2.29 4.23 -9.06
C ALA A 81 -3.31 3.58 -8.10
N GLY A 82 -4.18 2.69 -8.60
CA GLY A 82 -5.16 1.95 -7.81
C GLY A 82 -4.72 0.54 -7.44
N PHE A 83 -3.49 0.15 -7.76
CA PHE A 83 -3.01 -1.21 -7.51
C PHE A 83 -3.16 -1.59 -6.03
N GLY A 84 -3.86 -2.69 -5.77
CA GLY A 84 -4.23 -3.12 -4.41
C GLY A 84 -3.06 -3.51 -3.51
N ASN A 85 -1.83 -3.58 -4.02
CA ASN A 85 -0.60 -3.89 -3.27
C ASN A 85 -0.76 -5.19 -2.45
N GLY A 86 -0.61 -5.12 -1.13
CA GLY A 86 -0.80 -6.28 -0.26
C GLY A 86 -2.19 -6.92 -0.36
N ARG A 87 -3.22 -6.17 -0.77
CA ARG A 87 -4.54 -6.74 -1.08
C ARG A 87 -4.50 -7.63 -2.33
N ALA A 88 -3.70 -7.27 -3.33
CA ALA A 88 -3.52 -8.10 -4.52
C ALA A 88 -2.80 -9.41 -4.18
N ALA A 89 -1.70 -9.34 -3.40
CA ALA A 89 -1.03 -10.54 -2.90
C ALA A 89 -1.97 -11.44 -2.08
N ARG A 90 -2.76 -10.84 -1.18
CA ARG A 90 -3.78 -11.58 -0.42
C ARG A 90 -4.84 -12.23 -1.32
N GLY A 91 -5.28 -11.53 -2.36
CA GLY A 91 -6.23 -12.09 -3.34
C GLY A 91 -5.67 -13.34 -4.01
N VAL A 92 -4.42 -13.30 -4.47
CA VAL A 92 -3.72 -14.46 -5.06
C VAL A 92 -3.56 -15.61 -4.06
N PHE A 93 -3.37 -15.33 -2.77
CA PHE A 93 -3.32 -16.36 -1.73
C PHE A 93 -4.67 -17.05 -1.47
N GLU A 94 -5.78 -16.32 -1.64
CA GLU A 94 -7.14 -16.80 -1.35
C GLU A 94 -7.80 -17.52 -2.55
N GLU A 95 -7.22 -17.42 -3.76
CA GLU A 95 -7.63 -18.15 -4.97
C GLU A 95 -7.22 -19.63 -4.97
#